data_AF-A0A5N8V5F9-F1
#
_entry.id   AF-A0A5N8V5F9-F1
#
_cell.length_a   1.000
_cell.length_b   1.000
_cell.length_c   1.000
_cell.angle_alpha   90.00
_cell.angle_beta   90.00
_cell.angle_gamma   90.00
#
_symmetry.space_group_name_H-M   'P 1'
#
loop_
_entity.id
_entity.type
_entity.pdbx_description
1 polymer ?
#
loop_
_entity_poly.entity_id
_entity_poly.type
_entity_poly.pdbx_seq_one_letter_code
_entity_poly.pdbx_strand_id
1 'polypeptide(L)'
;MARWGCVVALLMFAAVCCAAPVGNAMSAYAALKTGAQDDGGIAEGGSAADIPPRMLAAYKKAVQQVGTYMPKCQGMRWPILAGIAKVESNHAVGRNIAVNGDIRPKIYGVLLNGSGQGGNTTVVSDTDGGKWDGTSQGERAVGPFQFLPSTWESISKDGNGDMVADPHNADDAALGAAIYLCAGGRDLAKRAQLTAAIWQYNHSNAYVTGVLGWIDQYTAASKNPDLKNVPEKVRTVLEAALSQQGVPYSWGGGNASGKSYGICCSPSGKSGTDIKGFDCSGLAVYAYAKVGISLPRTAAAQASTGHRIPASLGTGALDPGDLVFYAYAPEHDTTIYHVGIYVGSGQMINAARPGTVVRLDSVTAMSGFAGGARLL
;
A
#
# COMPACT_ATOMS: atom_id res chain seq x y z
N MET A 1 -34.53 -49.30 -44.00
CA MET A 1 -34.84 -48.48 -45.19
C MET A 1 -35.40 -47.16 -44.65
N ALA A 2 -34.77 -45.97 -44.71
CA ALA A 2 -33.87 -45.36 -45.73
C ALA A 2 -34.52 -45.36 -47.12
N ARG A 3 -34.69 -44.28 -47.90
CA ARG A 3 -34.19 -42.88 -47.91
C ARG A 3 -35.39 -41.90 -48.20
N TRP A 4 -35.31 -40.58 -48.46
CA TRP A 4 -34.26 -39.54 -48.60
C TRP A 4 -34.88 -38.15 -48.22
N GLY A 5 -34.30 -36.95 -48.44
CA GLY A 5 -33.06 -36.57 -49.13
C GLY A 5 -32.53 -35.15 -48.83
N CYS A 6 -31.41 -34.80 -49.46
CA CYS A 6 -30.59 -33.59 -49.25
C CYS A 6 -31.14 -32.37 -50.05
N VAL A 7 -30.57 -31.15 -50.00
CA VAL A 7 -29.28 -30.74 -50.64
C VAL A 7 -28.88 -29.28 -50.27
N VAL A 8 -27.61 -29.09 -49.84
CA VAL A 8 -26.64 -27.97 -50.11
C VAL A 8 -27.12 -26.50 -49.94
N ALA A 9 -26.60 -25.61 -49.08
CA ALA A 9 -25.23 -25.19 -48.67
C ALA A 9 -24.59 -24.06 -49.52
N LEU A 10 -23.95 -23.07 -48.87
CA LEU A 10 -22.73 -22.40 -49.39
C LEU A 10 -21.92 -21.71 -48.26
N LEU A 11 -20.62 -21.55 -48.49
CA LEU A 11 -19.61 -20.97 -47.58
C LEU A 11 -19.41 -19.46 -47.82
N MET A 12 -18.65 -18.78 -46.94
CA MET A 12 -17.54 -17.88 -47.32
C MET A 12 -16.57 -17.65 -46.14
N PHE A 13 -15.29 -17.40 -46.46
CA PHE A 13 -14.16 -17.19 -45.55
C PHE A 13 -13.93 -15.69 -45.24
N ALA A 14 -13.30 -15.40 -44.09
CA ALA A 14 -12.27 -14.35 -43.97
C ALA A 14 -11.39 -14.59 -42.72
N ALA A 15 -10.16 -14.10 -42.72
CA ALA A 15 -9.18 -14.29 -41.64
C ALA A 15 -8.25 -13.05 -41.49
N VAL A 16 -7.34 -13.11 -40.51
CA VAL A 16 -6.04 -12.42 -40.41
C VAL A 16 -5.90 -11.18 -39.48
N CYS A 17 -4.85 -11.30 -38.64
CA CYS A 17 -3.99 -10.28 -38.01
C CYS A 17 -4.27 -9.61 -36.65
N CYS A 18 -3.16 -9.47 -35.93
CA CYS A 18 -2.97 -8.82 -34.64
C CYS A 18 -2.88 -7.29 -34.75
N ALA A 19 -3.29 -6.58 -33.70
CA ALA A 19 -2.69 -5.32 -33.26
C ALA A 19 -2.96 -5.10 -31.76
N ALA A 20 -2.01 -4.51 -31.04
CA ALA A 20 -2.18 -4.05 -29.67
C ALA A 20 -1.95 -2.54 -29.57
N PRO A 21 -2.70 -1.84 -28.71
CA PRO A 21 -2.18 -0.74 -27.89
C PRO A 21 -2.52 -1.01 -26.41
N VAL A 22 -1.65 -0.90 -25.39
CA VAL A 22 -0.74 0.19 -24.98
C VAL A 22 -1.48 1.51 -24.70
N GLY A 23 -1.67 1.89 -23.42
CA GLY A 23 -2.15 3.24 -23.08
C GLY A 23 -2.73 3.47 -21.68
N ASN A 24 -1.87 3.48 -20.64
CA ASN A 24 -1.95 4.22 -19.37
C ASN A 24 -3.32 4.57 -18.71
N ALA A 25 -3.52 4.10 -17.47
CA ALA A 25 -4.39 4.74 -16.48
C ALA A 25 -3.59 5.11 -15.21
N MET A 26 -3.91 6.26 -14.60
CA MET A 26 -3.27 6.82 -13.39
C MET A 26 -4.33 7.46 -12.48
N SER A 27 -4.38 7.04 -11.22
CA SER A 27 -5.38 7.48 -10.23
C SER A 27 -5.07 8.86 -9.62
N ALA A 28 -6.12 9.57 -9.18
CA ALA A 28 -6.02 10.84 -8.46
C ALA A 28 -6.72 10.77 -7.08
N TYR A 29 -6.17 11.43 -6.06
CA TYR A 29 -6.50 11.16 -4.66
C TYR A 29 -6.56 12.39 -3.75
N ALA A 30 -7.64 12.58 -2.96
CA ALA A 30 -7.65 13.46 -1.77
C ALA A 30 -8.91 13.34 -0.85
N ALA A 31 -8.67 13.50 0.47
CA ALA A 31 -9.51 14.16 1.50
C ALA A 31 -10.26 13.37 2.63
N LEU A 32 -9.50 13.06 3.69
CA LEU A 32 -9.70 13.46 5.12
C LEU A 32 -10.71 12.78 6.11
N LYS A 33 -10.15 12.49 7.31
CA LYS A 33 -10.55 11.76 8.55
C LYS A 33 -11.78 12.35 9.33
N THR A 34 -12.38 11.73 10.37
CA THR A 34 -11.82 11.12 11.63
C THR A 34 -12.73 10.16 12.46
N GLY A 35 -12.13 9.10 13.05
CA GLY A 35 -12.49 8.44 14.34
C GLY A 35 -13.13 7.02 14.30
N ALA A 36 -13.25 6.23 15.38
CA ALA A 36 -12.42 6.04 16.61
C ALA A 36 -12.87 4.80 17.48
N GLN A 37 -11.91 3.98 17.96
CA GLN A 37 -11.94 2.92 19.03
C GLN A 37 -12.99 1.76 19.02
N ASP A 38 -12.80 0.59 19.68
CA ASP A 38 -11.62 -0.31 19.94
C ASP A 38 -12.08 -1.56 20.74
N ASP A 39 -11.92 -2.80 20.24
CA ASP A 39 -12.08 -4.04 21.03
C ASP A 39 -11.47 -5.34 20.41
N GLY A 40 -10.57 -5.99 21.16
CA GLY A 40 -10.73 -7.43 21.43
C GLY A 40 -10.14 -8.53 20.51
N GLY A 41 -8.86 -8.47 20.16
CA GLY A 41 -7.99 -9.69 20.16
C GLY A 41 -8.03 -10.69 18.98
N ILE A 42 -7.04 -10.58 18.08
CA ILE A 42 -6.45 -11.70 17.32
C ILE A 42 -4.97 -11.38 17.02
N ALA A 43 -4.12 -12.42 17.04
CA ALA A 43 -2.65 -12.36 17.07
C ALA A 43 -1.99 -11.16 16.34
N GLU A 44 -1.19 -10.40 17.10
CA GLU A 44 -0.48 -9.21 16.65
C GLU A 44 0.70 -9.53 15.71
N GLY A 45 0.92 -8.66 14.73
CA GLY A 45 1.96 -8.82 13.71
C GLY A 45 1.61 -8.01 12.47
N GLY A 46 1.98 -6.73 12.46
CA GLY A 46 1.67 -5.80 11.38
C GLY A 46 0.44 -4.92 11.60
N SER A 47 0.68 -3.74 12.16
CA SER A 47 -0.09 -2.54 11.86
C SER A 47 0.64 -1.75 10.77
N ALA A 48 0.02 -1.62 9.60
CA ALA A 48 0.44 -0.63 8.61
C ALA A 48 -0.27 0.69 8.97
N ALA A 49 0.50 1.64 9.48
CA ALA A 49 -0.03 2.78 10.23
C ALA A 49 -0.78 3.85 9.38
N ASP A 50 -0.94 3.58 8.09
CA ASP A 50 -1.71 4.34 7.10
C ASP A 50 -3.01 3.64 6.66
N ILE A 51 -3.25 2.39 7.07
CA ILE A 51 -4.48 1.63 6.78
C ILE A 51 -5.51 1.88 7.90
N PRO A 52 -6.76 2.27 7.59
CA PRO A 52 -7.83 2.33 8.59
C PRO A 52 -8.03 0.96 9.25
N PRO A 53 -8.13 0.87 10.60
CA PRO A 53 -8.22 -0.41 11.31
C PRO A 53 -9.32 -1.33 10.77
N ARG A 54 -10.48 -0.78 10.40
CA ARG A 54 -11.59 -1.56 9.84
C ARG A 54 -11.32 -2.15 8.46
N MET A 55 -10.54 -1.46 7.60
CA MET A 55 -10.08 -2.05 6.33
C MET A 55 -9.03 -3.14 6.57
N LEU A 56 -8.12 -2.95 7.53
CA LEU A 56 -7.13 -3.99 7.86
C LEU A 56 -7.80 -5.25 8.41
N ALA A 57 -8.86 -5.10 9.22
CA ALA A 57 -9.71 -6.21 9.65
C ALA A 57 -10.36 -6.93 8.46
N ALA A 58 -10.95 -6.18 7.52
CA ALA A 58 -11.54 -6.74 6.30
C ALA A 58 -10.51 -7.54 5.46
N TYR A 59 -9.30 -7.00 5.26
CA TYR A 59 -8.25 -7.70 4.52
C TYR A 59 -7.80 -8.99 5.22
N LYS A 60 -7.69 -8.98 6.55
CA LYS A 60 -7.34 -10.19 7.33
C LYS A 60 -8.47 -11.24 7.27
N LYS A 61 -9.73 -10.81 7.38
CA LYS A 61 -10.91 -11.68 7.28
C LYS A 61 -11.07 -12.32 5.89
N ALA A 62 -10.92 -11.53 4.83
CA ALA A 62 -10.94 -12.01 3.45
C ALA A 62 -9.89 -13.10 3.17
N VAL A 63 -8.67 -12.94 3.71
CA VAL A 63 -7.59 -13.95 3.59
C VAL A 63 -7.94 -15.26 4.31
N GLN A 64 -8.69 -15.20 5.42
CA GLN A 64 -9.18 -16.40 6.12
C GLN A 64 -10.33 -17.09 5.35
N GLN A 65 -11.21 -16.31 4.72
CA GLN A 65 -12.40 -16.80 4.00
C GLN A 65 -12.10 -17.33 2.58
N VAL A 66 -11.12 -16.76 1.86
CA VAL A 66 -10.93 -17.01 0.43
C VAL A 66 -10.69 -18.49 0.09
N GLY A 67 -10.08 -19.27 0.99
CA GLY A 67 -9.85 -20.70 0.81
C GLY A 67 -11.12 -21.52 0.62
N THR A 68 -12.25 -21.07 1.17
CA THR A 68 -13.57 -21.71 0.99
C THR A 68 -14.08 -21.61 -0.45
N TYR A 69 -13.76 -20.52 -1.15
CA TYR A 69 -14.22 -20.25 -2.51
C TYR A 69 -13.18 -20.59 -3.57
N MET A 70 -11.89 -20.45 -3.22
CA MET A 70 -10.74 -20.70 -4.10
C MET A 70 -9.74 -21.66 -3.41
N PRO A 71 -10.08 -22.95 -3.24
CA PRO A 71 -9.28 -23.91 -2.47
C PRO A 71 -7.91 -24.23 -3.09
N LYS A 72 -7.66 -23.82 -4.34
CA LYS A 72 -6.35 -23.91 -5.01
C LYS A 72 -5.48 -22.66 -4.83
N CYS A 73 -5.98 -21.61 -4.19
CA CYS A 73 -5.21 -20.37 -4.01
C CYS A 73 -4.13 -20.57 -2.95
N GLN A 74 -2.90 -20.16 -3.27
CA GLN A 74 -1.77 -20.22 -2.34
C GLN A 74 -1.12 -18.84 -2.19
N GLY A 75 -0.51 -18.57 -1.05
CA GLY A 75 0.25 -17.33 -0.81
C GLY A 75 -0.57 -16.02 -0.72
N MET A 76 -1.91 -16.12 -0.72
CA MET A 76 -2.77 -14.97 -0.42
C MET A 76 -2.49 -14.47 1.01
N ARG A 77 -2.32 -13.15 1.16
CA ARG A 77 -1.94 -12.49 2.41
C ARG A 77 -2.49 -11.07 2.43
N TRP A 78 -2.79 -10.53 3.61
CA TRP A 78 -3.42 -9.20 3.73
C TRP A 78 -2.60 -8.08 3.04
N PRO A 79 -1.25 -8.10 2.97
CA PRO A 79 -0.48 -7.14 2.20
C PRO A 79 -0.84 -7.06 0.71
N ILE A 80 -1.32 -8.15 0.09
CA ILE A 80 -1.78 -8.15 -1.31
C ILE A 80 -3.02 -7.29 -1.47
N LEU A 81 -4.04 -7.55 -0.64
CA LEU A 81 -5.31 -6.80 -0.64
C LEU A 81 -5.09 -5.32 -0.28
N ALA A 82 -4.22 -5.08 0.70
CA ALA A 82 -3.77 -3.74 1.04
C ALA A 82 -3.09 -3.06 -0.16
N GLY A 83 -2.16 -3.71 -0.87
CA GLY A 83 -1.48 -3.12 -2.02
C GLY A 83 -2.41 -2.69 -3.15
N ILE A 84 -3.44 -3.48 -3.45
CA ILE A 84 -4.49 -3.10 -4.43
C ILE A 84 -5.30 -1.92 -3.91
N ALA A 85 -5.96 -2.06 -2.76
CA ALA A 85 -6.81 -1.01 -2.19
C ALA A 85 -6.04 0.29 -1.88
N LYS A 86 -4.73 0.21 -1.73
CA LYS A 86 -3.84 1.36 -1.61
C LYS A 86 -3.79 2.20 -2.88
N VAL A 87 -3.70 1.57 -4.04
CA VAL A 87 -3.68 2.25 -5.35
C VAL A 87 -5.09 2.68 -5.77
N GLU A 88 -6.10 1.85 -5.50
CA GLU A 88 -7.48 2.09 -5.94
C GLU A 88 -8.20 3.18 -5.12
N SER A 89 -8.12 3.11 -3.80
CA SER A 89 -8.87 4.01 -2.91
C SER A 89 -8.05 4.54 -1.73
N ASN A 90 -6.75 4.29 -1.70
CA ASN A 90 -5.89 4.39 -0.52
C ASN A 90 -6.65 3.97 0.76
N HIS A 91 -7.15 2.73 0.73
CA HIS A 91 -7.91 2.07 1.79
C HIS A 91 -9.17 2.83 2.26
N ALA A 92 -9.90 3.47 1.35
CA ALA A 92 -11.06 4.31 1.67
C ALA A 92 -10.78 5.40 2.73
N VAL A 93 -9.53 5.86 2.87
CA VAL A 93 -9.17 6.92 3.84
C VAL A 93 -9.98 8.18 3.57
N GLY A 94 -10.65 8.67 4.61
CA GLY A 94 -11.56 9.81 4.55
C GLY A 94 -13.03 9.46 4.31
N ARG A 95 -13.38 8.17 4.26
CA ARG A 95 -14.75 7.69 4.38
C ARG A 95 -15.04 7.28 5.83
N ASN A 96 -16.31 7.33 6.21
CA ASN A 96 -16.79 6.56 7.35
C ASN A 96 -16.84 5.08 6.93
N ILE A 97 -16.31 4.20 7.78
CA ILE A 97 -16.30 2.75 7.55
C ILE A 97 -16.93 2.14 8.80
N ALA A 98 -18.19 1.76 8.69
CA ALA A 98 -18.97 1.26 9.81
C ALA A 98 -18.47 -0.13 10.27
N VAL A 99 -18.88 -0.55 11.47
CA VAL A 99 -18.48 -1.83 12.06
C VAL A 99 -18.87 -3.02 11.17
N ASN A 100 -20.06 -2.98 10.56
CA ASN A 100 -20.53 -3.97 9.57
C ASN A 100 -19.76 -3.93 8.22
N GLY A 101 -18.84 -2.99 8.04
CA GLY A 101 -18.02 -2.81 6.84
C GLY A 101 -18.50 -1.71 5.90
N ASP A 102 -19.70 -1.13 6.08
CA ASP A 102 -20.26 -0.19 5.10
C ASP A 102 -19.44 1.08 4.95
N ILE A 103 -19.05 1.40 3.71
CA ILE A 103 -18.26 2.59 3.39
C ILE A 103 -19.19 3.70 2.93
N ARG A 104 -19.22 4.81 3.69
CA ARG A 104 -20.06 5.98 3.42
C ARG A 104 -19.26 7.29 3.38
N PRO A 105 -19.52 8.18 2.40
CA PRO A 105 -20.33 7.95 1.19
C PRO A 105 -19.73 6.85 0.30
N LYS A 106 -20.53 6.31 -0.63
CA LYS A 106 -20.09 5.28 -1.59
C LYS A 106 -18.91 5.78 -2.44
N ILE A 107 -17.97 4.88 -2.75
CA ILE A 107 -16.79 5.19 -3.58
C ILE A 107 -17.11 4.84 -5.04
N TYR A 108 -17.06 5.86 -5.90
CA TYR A 108 -17.29 5.76 -7.34
C TYR A 108 -16.09 6.34 -8.08
N GLY A 109 -15.67 5.65 -9.14
CA GLY A 109 -14.70 6.15 -10.10
C GLY A 109 -15.29 7.20 -11.05
N VAL A 110 -14.45 7.63 -12.00
CA VAL A 110 -14.89 8.43 -13.14
C VAL A 110 -15.81 7.62 -14.05
N LEU A 111 -16.72 8.31 -14.75
CA LEU A 111 -17.55 7.68 -15.79
C LEU A 111 -16.66 7.29 -16.98
N LEU A 112 -16.70 6.03 -17.39
CA LEU A 112 -15.87 5.44 -18.45
C LEU A 112 -16.46 5.72 -19.84
N ASN A 113 -16.60 6.99 -20.18
CA ASN A 113 -17.15 7.51 -21.44
C ASN A 113 -16.10 7.94 -22.50
N GLY A 114 -14.83 7.53 -22.39
CA GLY A 114 -13.75 7.92 -23.31
C GLY A 114 -13.30 9.39 -23.27
N SER A 115 -13.70 10.19 -22.28
CA SER A 115 -13.42 11.65 -22.20
C SER A 115 -11.98 12.05 -21.86
N GLY A 116 -11.11 11.09 -21.54
CA GLY A 116 -9.74 11.30 -21.02
C GLY A 116 -9.68 11.58 -19.51
N GLN A 117 -10.80 11.88 -18.85
CA GLN A 117 -10.82 12.17 -17.40
C GLN A 117 -10.33 10.96 -16.60
N GLY A 118 -9.31 11.11 -15.77
CA GLY A 118 -8.74 9.98 -15.00
C GLY A 118 -8.04 8.91 -15.86
N GLY A 119 -7.68 9.21 -17.12
CA GLY A 119 -7.09 8.24 -18.05
C GLY A 119 -8.11 7.40 -18.83
N ASN A 120 -9.40 7.69 -18.67
CA ASN A 120 -10.49 7.05 -19.41
C ASN A 120 -10.45 7.41 -20.92
N THR A 121 -9.74 6.64 -21.74
CA THR A 121 -9.73 6.79 -23.21
C THR A 121 -10.64 5.80 -23.94
N THR A 122 -11.26 4.88 -23.21
CA THR A 122 -12.09 3.79 -23.75
C THR A 122 -13.49 3.86 -23.18
N VAL A 123 -14.50 3.86 -24.05
CA VAL A 123 -15.90 3.80 -23.63
C VAL A 123 -16.21 2.40 -23.10
N VAL A 124 -16.80 2.31 -21.90
CA VAL A 124 -17.33 1.09 -21.32
C VAL A 124 -18.82 1.27 -21.07
N SER A 125 -19.63 0.53 -21.83
CA SER A 125 -21.09 0.54 -21.73
C SER A 125 -21.58 -0.05 -20.41
N ASP A 126 -22.66 0.51 -19.87
CA ASP A 126 -23.39 0.02 -18.69
C ASP A 126 -23.72 -1.49 -18.80
N THR A 127 -23.44 -2.23 -17.73
CA THR A 127 -23.71 -3.67 -17.60
C THR A 127 -24.70 -4.04 -16.50
N ASP A 128 -25.09 -3.10 -15.62
CA ASP A 128 -25.90 -3.39 -14.43
C ASP A 128 -27.15 -2.50 -14.23
N GLY A 129 -27.36 -1.50 -15.10
CA GLY A 129 -28.48 -0.56 -15.02
C GLY A 129 -28.28 0.57 -14.02
N GLY A 130 -27.05 0.83 -13.59
CA GLY A 130 -26.70 1.75 -12.51
C GLY A 130 -26.90 1.19 -11.10
N LYS A 131 -27.00 -0.14 -10.96
CA LYS A 131 -27.31 -0.86 -9.70
C LYS A 131 -26.24 -0.66 -8.64
N TRP A 132 -24.98 -0.84 -9.02
CA TRP A 132 -23.85 -0.69 -8.12
C TRP A 132 -23.30 0.74 -8.16
N ASP A 133 -23.22 1.35 -9.34
CA ASP A 133 -22.48 2.59 -9.57
C ASP A 133 -23.32 3.88 -9.60
N GLY A 134 -24.65 3.75 -9.66
CA GLY A 134 -25.62 4.85 -9.66
C GLY A 134 -25.90 5.49 -11.02
N THR A 135 -25.49 4.92 -12.16
CA THR A 135 -25.68 5.51 -13.50
C THR A 135 -25.90 4.48 -14.60
N SER A 136 -26.89 4.72 -15.47
CA SER A 136 -27.09 3.96 -16.72
C SER A 136 -26.45 4.60 -17.96
N GLN A 137 -25.63 5.65 -17.78
CA GLN A 137 -24.97 6.38 -18.88
C GLN A 137 -23.62 5.77 -19.32
N GLY A 138 -23.28 4.58 -18.83
CA GLY A 138 -21.95 3.98 -18.92
C GLY A 138 -21.37 3.69 -17.54
N GLU A 139 -20.27 2.95 -17.51
CA GLU A 139 -19.72 2.34 -16.29
C GLU A 139 -18.88 3.28 -15.42
N ARG A 140 -18.83 2.99 -14.11
CA ARG A 140 -17.85 3.50 -13.15
C ARG A 140 -17.32 2.37 -12.29
N ALA A 141 -16.06 2.49 -11.92
CA ALA A 141 -15.47 1.62 -10.90
C ALA A 141 -16.12 1.83 -9.51
N VAL A 142 -16.45 0.74 -8.82
CA VAL A 142 -17.17 0.76 -7.53
C VAL A 142 -16.33 0.25 -6.37
N GLY A 143 -16.54 0.85 -5.20
CA GLY A 143 -16.01 0.33 -3.93
C GLY A 143 -14.55 0.68 -3.63
N PRO A 144 -14.00 0.19 -2.49
CA PRO A 144 -12.63 0.47 -2.08
C PRO A 144 -11.57 -0.25 -2.93
N PHE A 145 -12.02 -1.17 -3.79
CA PHE A 145 -11.23 -1.95 -4.74
C PHE A 145 -11.50 -1.56 -6.20
N GLN A 146 -12.40 -0.61 -6.47
CA GLN A 146 -12.64 -0.05 -7.81
C GLN A 146 -12.92 -1.11 -8.89
N PHE A 147 -13.78 -2.09 -8.58
CA PHE A 147 -14.24 -3.08 -9.56
C PHE A 147 -15.13 -2.42 -10.62
N LEU A 148 -15.08 -2.88 -11.86
CA LEU A 148 -16.21 -2.69 -12.76
C LEU A 148 -17.40 -3.55 -12.28
N PRO A 149 -18.65 -3.05 -12.26
CA PRO A 149 -19.87 -3.82 -12.01
C PRO A 149 -19.88 -5.22 -12.62
N SER A 150 -19.68 -5.38 -13.92
CA SER A 150 -19.55 -6.71 -14.57
C SER A 150 -18.48 -7.63 -13.97
N THR A 151 -17.35 -7.06 -13.51
CA THR A 151 -16.33 -7.82 -12.78
C THR A 151 -16.86 -8.22 -11.40
N TRP A 152 -17.45 -7.27 -10.66
CA TRP A 152 -18.03 -7.50 -9.34
C TRP A 152 -19.07 -8.63 -9.38
N GLU A 153 -19.98 -8.63 -10.35
CA GLU A 153 -21.03 -9.67 -10.44
C GLU A 153 -20.46 -11.08 -10.66
N SER A 154 -19.27 -11.21 -11.25
CA SER A 154 -18.58 -12.50 -11.43
C SER A 154 -17.90 -13.04 -10.16
N ILE A 155 -17.55 -12.17 -9.21
CA ILE A 155 -16.72 -12.48 -8.02
C ILE A 155 -17.39 -12.16 -6.68
N SER A 156 -18.57 -11.53 -6.68
CA SER A 156 -19.28 -11.08 -5.49
C SER A 156 -19.54 -12.22 -4.50
N LYS A 157 -19.24 -11.95 -3.23
CA LYS A 157 -19.57 -12.78 -2.07
C LYS A 157 -19.85 -11.89 -0.88
N ASP A 158 -20.83 -12.30 -0.10
CA ASP A 158 -21.04 -11.83 1.27
C ASP A 158 -19.80 -12.20 2.10
N GLY A 159 -19.05 -11.18 2.52
CA GLY A 159 -17.89 -11.29 3.38
C GLY A 159 -18.20 -10.93 4.82
N ASN A 160 -19.19 -10.07 5.08
CA ASN A 160 -19.54 -9.63 6.42
C ASN A 160 -20.40 -10.65 7.20
N GLY A 161 -21.29 -11.38 6.52
CA GLY A 161 -22.25 -12.36 7.01
C GLY A 161 -23.72 -11.90 7.02
N ASP A 162 -24.08 -10.81 6.34
CA ASP A 162 -25.42 -10.18 6.39
C ASP A 162 -26.39 -10.60 5.27
N MET A 163 -25.99 -11.56 4.42
CA MET A 163 -26.70 -12.08 3.24
C MET A 163 -26.75 -11.13 2.04
N VAL A 164 -26.07 -9.99 2.08
CA VAL A 164 -25.87 -9.07 0.94
C VAL A 164 -24.41 -9.16 0.49
N ALA A 165 -24.16 -8.91 -0.80
CA ALA A 165 -22.82 -8.70 -1.32
C ALA A 165 -22.75 -7.31 -1.97
N ASP A 166 -22.30 -6.30 -1.21
CA ASP A 166 -22.20 -4.90 -1.67
C ASP A 166 -20.73 -4.54 -1.98
N PRO A 167 -20.36 -4.10 -3.19
CA PRO A 167 -18.99 -3.69 -3.50
C PRO A 167 -18.54 -2.46 -2.70
N HIS A 168 -19.46 -1.74 -2.06
CA HIS A 168 -19.18 -0.64 -1.14
C HIS A 168 -19.08 -1.07 0.33
N ASN A 169 -19.21 -2.37 0.64
CA ASN A 169 -18.83 -2.93 1.94
C ASN A 169 -17.35 -3.36 1.94
N ALA A 170 -16.65 -3.08 3.03
CA ALA A 170 -15.23 -3.36 3.19
C ALA A 170 -14.89 -4.86 3.17
N ASP A 171 -15.70 -5.70 3.84
CA ASP A 171 -15.44 -7.16 3.93
C ASP A 171 -15.72 -7.83 2.59
N ASP A 172 -16.89 -7.56 2.00
CA ASP A 172 -17.34 -8.14 0.72
C ASP A 172 -16.37 -7.78 -0.41
N ALA A 173 -16.00 -6.50 -0.53
CA ALA A 173 -15.07 -6.04 -1.56
C ALA A 173 -13.66 -6.63 -1.37
N ALA A 174 -13.22 -6.82 -0.11
CA ALA A 174 -11.94 -7.48 0.18
C ALA A 174 -11.96 -8.97 -0.17
N LEU A 175 -13.06 -9.67 0.12
CA LEU A 175 -13.25 -11.07 -0.24
C LEU A 175 -13.34 -11.25 -1.76
N GLY A 176 -14.11 -10.40 -2.45
CA GLY A 176 -14.17 -10.36 -3.90
C GLY A 176 -12.80 -10.11 -4.54
N ALA A 177 -12.00 -9.19 -4.00
CA ALA A 177 -10.65 -8.92 -4.48
C ALA A 177 -9.74 -10.14 -4.29
N ALA A 178 -9.87 -10.83 -3.15
CA ALA A 178 -9.12 -12.04 -2.88
C ALA A 178 -9.48 -13.14 -3.89
N ILE A 179 -10.78 -13.34 -4.14
CA ILE A 179 -11.30 -14.31 -5.12
C ILE A 179 -10.78 -14.01 -6.53
N TYR A 180 -10.84 -12.74 -6.97
CA TYR A 180 -10.37 -12.33 -8.30
C TYR A 180 -8.87 -12.58 -8.50
N LEU A 181 -8.04 -12.21 -7.51
CA LEU A 181 -6.58 -12.41 -7.56
C LEU A 181 -6.17 -13.90 -7.46
N CYS A 182 -6.98 -14.71 -6.76
CA CYS A 182 -6.82 -16.15 -6.65
C CYS A 182 -7.26 -16.92 -7.93
N ALA A 183 -7.95 -16.27 -8.86
CA ALA A 183 -8.48 -16.90 -10.06
C ALA A 183 -7.39 -17.59 -10.89
N GLY A 184 -7.72 -18.78 -11.41
CA GLY A 184 -6.76 -19.65 -12.12
C GLY A 184 -5.91 -20.54 -11.22
N GLY A 185 -6.09 -20.52 -9.89
CA GLY A 185 -5.36 -21.42 -8.98
C GLY A 185 -3.88 -21.03 -8.81
N ARG A 186 -3.62 -19.72 -8.75
CA ARG A 186 -2.27 -19.16 -8.66
C ARG A 186 -1.66 -19.31 -7.27
N ASP A 187 -0.34 -19.41 -7.23
CA ASP A 187 0.48 -19.27 -6.04
C ASP A 187 1.05 -17.84 -5.95
N LEU A 188 0.38 -17.01 -5.15
CA LEU A 188 0.70 -15.59 -4.95
C LEU A 188 1.90 -15.35 -4.00
N ALA A 189 2.54 -16.40 -3.49
CA ALA A 189 3.87 -16.29 -2.91
C ALA A 189 4.95 -16.19 -4.01
N LYS A 190 4.70 -16.76 -5.20
CA LYS A 190 5.62 -16.66 -6.35
C LYS A 190 5.46 -15.31 -7.05
N ARG A 191 6.51 -14.50 -7.01
CA ARG A 191 6.52 -13.11 -7.50
C ARG A 191 5.99 -12.96 -8.93
N ALA A 192 6.34 -13.88 -9.84
CA ALA A 192 5.85 -13.87 -11.22
C ALA A 192 4.33 -14.12 -11.34
N GLN A 193 3.78 -15.03 -10.53
CA GLN A 193 2.33 -15.32 -10.55
C GLN A 193 1.53 -14.20 -9.88
N LEU A 194 2.07 -13.58 -8.83
CA LEU A 194 1.52 -12.37 -8.22
C LEU A 194 1.49 -11.19 -9.21
N THR A 195 2.60 -10.94 -9.93
CA THR A 195 2.65 -9.95 -11.01
C THR A 195 1.56 -10.23 -12.07
N ALA A 196 1.39 -11.48 -12.48
CA ALA A 196 0.37 -11.86 -13.47
C ALA A 196 -1.08 -11.71 -12.94
N ALA A 197 -1.32 -11.95 -11.64
CA ALA A 197 -2.64 -11.71 -11.02
C ALA A 197 -2.98 -10.21 -10.95
N ILE A 198 -2.02 -9.35 -10.61
CA ILE A 198 -2.20 -7.89 -10.55
C ILE A 198 -2.35 -7.31 -11.97
N TRP A 199 -1.65 -7.86 -12.96
CA TRP A 199 -1.82 -7.50 -14.37
C TRP A 199 -3.20 -7.88 -14.92
N GLN A 200 -3.73 -9.05 -14.52
CA GLN A 200 -5.12 -9.42 -14.81
C GLN A 200 -6.12 -8.43 -14.16
N TYR A 201 -5.82 -7.96 -12.95
CA TYR A 201 -6.61 -6.95 -12.24
C TYR A 201 -6.63 -5.59 -12.98
N ASN A 202 -5.49 -5.15 -13.49
CA ASN A 202 -5.39 -3.90 -14.25
C ASN A 202 -4.35 -3.98 -15.38
N HIS A 203 -4.83 -3.64 -16.58
CA HIS A 203 -4.15 -3.41 -17.87
C HIS A 203 -2.91 -2.45 -17.86
N SER A 204 -2.27 -2.11 -16.73
CA SER A 204 -1.18 -1.13 -16.63
C SER A 204 0.09 -1.63 -15.92
N ASN A 205 1.25 -1.58 -16.59
CA ASN A 205 2.56 -1.90 -15.99
C ASN A 205 2.95 -0.95 -14.86
N ALA A 206 2.52 0.31 -14.94
CA ALA A 206 2.72 1.30 -13.89
C ALA A 206 1.88 0.97 -12.65
N TYR A 207 0.63 0.53 -12.86
CA TYR A 207 -0.23 0.03 -11.79
C TYR A 207 0.37 -1.22 -11.12
N VAL A 208 0.78 -2.21 -11.92
CA VAL A 208 1.43 -3.44 -11.43
C VAL A 208 2.65 -3.10 -10.56
N THR A 209 3.54 -2.23 -11.06
CA THR A 209 4.72 -1.76 -10.30
C THR A 209 4.32 -1.05 -9.00
N GLY A 210 3.33 -0.15 -9.05
CA GLY A 210 2.85 0.60 -7.90
C GLY A 210 2.24 -0.28 -6.81
N VAL A 211 1.29 -1.16 -7.19
CA VAL A 211 0.68 -2.14 -6.28
C VAL A 211 1.76 -3.02 -5.65
N LEU A 212 2.66 -3.59 -6.46
CA LEU A 212 3.73 -4.44 -5.95
C LEU A 212 4.64 -3.73 -4.94
N GLY A 213 4.98 -2.46 -5.18
CA GLY A 213 5.73 -1.66 -4.21
C GLY A 213 5.01 -1.52 -2.87
N TRP A 214 3.69 -1.30 -2.89
CA TRP A 214 2.86 -1.28 -1.68
C TRP A 214 2.73 -2.67 -1.03
N ILE A 215 2.61 -3.76 -1.81
CA ILE A 215 2.60 -5.13 -1.28
C ILE A 215 3.92 -5.43 -0.56
N ASP A 216 5.05 -5.05 -1.16
CA ASP A 216 6.38 -5.27 -0.59
C ASP A 216 6.55 -4.42 0.69
N GLN A 217 6.08 -3.17 0.71
CA GLN A 217 6.04 -2.30 1.91
C GLN A 217 5.15 -2.84 3.03
N TYR A 218 3.94 -3.34 2.72
CA TYR A 218 3.03 -3.93 3.71
C TYR A 218 3.49 -5.32 4.17
N THR A 219 4.15 -6.09 3.31
CA THR A 219 4.77 -7.37 3.67
C THR A 219 5.95 -7.14 4.61
N ALA A 220 6.75 -6.10 4.38
CA ALA A 220 7.74 -5.60 5.33
C ALA A 220 7.07 -5.24 6.66
N ALA A 221 6.13 -4.27 6.68
CA ALA A 221 5.45 -3.83 7.91
C ALA A 221 4.70 -4.95 8.67
N SER A 222 4.32 -6.05 7.99
CA SER A 222 3.73 -7.24 8.63
C SER A 222 4.70 -8.07 9.48
N LYS A 223 6.01 -7.92 9.26
CA LYS A 223 7.06 -8.60 10.02
C LYS A 223 7.48 -7.71 11.18
N ASN A 224 7.30 -8.22 12.39
CA ASN A 224 7.91 -7.63 13.58
C ASN A 224 9.43 -7.81 13.48
N PRO A 225 10.24 -6.76 13.71
CA PRO A 225 11.70 -6.88 13.71
C PRO A 225 12.19 -7.88 14.77
N ASP A 226 13.10 -8.78 14.39
CA ASP A 226 13.74 -9.68 15.37
C ASP A 226 14.97 -9.01 15.99
N LEU A 227 14.82 -8.57 17.24
CA LEU A 227 15.86 -7.86 18.00
C LEU A 227 16.66 -8.79 18.94
N LYS A 228 16.37 -10.09 18.98
CA LYS A 228 16.93 -11.03 19.99
C LYS A 228 18.45 -11.11 19.98
N ASN A 229 19.03 -11.12 18.77
CA ASN A 229 20.48 -11.27 18.55
C ASN A 229 21.19 -9.94 18.26
N VAL A 230 20.49 -8.82 18.41
CA VAL A 230 21.03 -7.47 18.18
C VAL A 230 21.78 -6.99 19.43
N PRO A 231 22.96 -6.33 19.31
CA PRO A 231 23.72 -5.80 20.44
C PRO A 231 22.90 -4.85 21.32
N GLU A 232 23.16 -4.83 22.62
CA GLU A 232 22.32 -4.13 23.61
C GLU A 232 22.06 -2.65 23.28
N LYS A 233 23.12 -1.86 22.99
CA LYS A 233 22.96 -0.45 22.61
C LYS A 233 22.12 -0.29 21.34
N VAL A 234 22.36 -1.13 20.34
CA VAL A 234 21.59 -1.10 19.08
C VAL A 234 20.13 -1.42 19.38
N ARG A 235 19.85 -2.46 20.18
CA ARG A 235 18.50 -2.82 20.62
C ARG A 235 17.81 -1.66 21.32
N THR A 236 18.49 -0.95 22.23
CA THR A 236 17.94 0.25 22.89
C THR A 236 17.53 1.34 21.90
N VAL A 237 18.34 1.60 20.86
CA VAL A 237 18.00 2.56 19.79
C VAL A 237 16.76 2.11 19.02
N LEU A 238 16.70 0.82 18.65
CA LEU A 238 15.58 0.28 17.86
C LEU A 238 14.28 0.21 18.66
N GLU A 239 14.31 -0.26 19.91
CA GLU A 239 13.15 -0.25 20.83
C GLU A 239 12.66 1.18 21.09
N ALA A 240 13.57 2.14 21.28
CA ALA A 240 13.21 3.54 21.42
C ALA A 240 12.48 4.07 20.18
N ALA A 241 12.95 3.79 18.97
CA ALA A 241 12.29 4.23 17.74
C ALA A 241 10.95 3.50 17.48
N LEU A 242 10.90 2.18 17.69
CA LEU A 242 9.69 1.36 17.50
C LEU A 242 8.57 1.73 18.48
N SER A 243 8.92 2.09 19.73
CA SER A 243 7.95 2.61 20.71
C SER A 243 7.23 3.90 20.29
N GLN A 244 7.69 4.55 19.20
CA GLN A 244 7.07 5.74 18.63
C GLN A 244 6.18 5.44 17.41
N GLN A 245 5.96 4.18 17.02
CA GLN A 245 5.02 3.84 15.95
C GLN A 245 3.63 4.45 16.20
N GLY A 246 3.00 4.97 15.13
CA GLY A 246 1.72 5.68 15.21
C GLY A 246 1.80 7.16 15.62
N VAL A 247 2.95 7.65 16.10
CA VAL A 247 3.16 9.07 16.42
C VAL A 247 3.10 9.92 15.14
N PRO A 248 2.35 11.04 15.11
CA PRO A 248 2.20 11.85 13.89
C PRO A 248 3.53 12.47 13.44
N TYR A 249 3.67 12.62 12.11
CA TYR A 249 4.74 13.40 11.53
C TYR A 249 4.58 14.89 11.89
N SER A 250 5.63 15.52 12.38
CA SER A 250 5.69 16.96 12.63
C SER A 250 6.94 17.57 12.01
N TRP A 251 6.78 18.51 11.06
CA TRP A 251 7.91 19.13 10.36
C TRP A 251 8.78 19.95 11.33
N GLY A 252 10.05 19.60 11.49
CA GLY A 252 10.92 20.21 12.50
C GLY A 252 10.73 19.64 13.91
N GLY A 253 9.79 18.73 14.13
CA GLY A 253 9.51 18.11 15.43
C GLY A 253 10.48 16.98 15.78
N GLY A 254 10.70 16.78 17.09
CA GLY A 254 11.55 15.73 17.64
C GLY A 254 12.91 16.23 18.13
N ASN A 255 13.31 15.77 19.31
CA ASN A 255 14.61 16.03 19.91
C ASN A 255 15.02 14.87 20.87
N ALA A 256 16.18 14.98 21.49
CA ALA A 256 16.74 13.96 22.40
C ALA A 256 15.80 13.55 23.55
N SER A 257 14.93 14.45 24.01
CA SER A 257 13.94 14.18 25.06
C SER A 257 12.68 13.48 24.54
N GLY A 258 12.28 13.70 23.28
CA GLY A 258 11.12 13.06 22.67
C GLY A 258 10.39 13.89 21.62
N LYS A 259 9.08 13.59 21.49
CA LYS A 259 8.12 14.28 20.62
C LYS A 259 8.07 15.76 20.97
N SER A 260 8.24 16.64 19.98
CA SER A 260 8.04 18.09 20.15
C SER A 260 7.03 18.61 19.15
N TYR A 261 6.56 19.84 19.37
CA TYR A 261 5.99 20.62 18.28
C TYR A 261 7.09 20.94 17.24
N GLY A 262 6.67 21.13 16.00
CA GLY A 262 7.53 21.47 14.88
C GLY A 262 7.52 22.96 14.55
N ILE A 263 7.90 23.28 13.32
CA ILE A 263 7.94 24.64 12.78
C ILE A 263 7.11 24.73 11.48
N CYS A 264 6.78 25.96 11.07
CA CYS A 264 6.33 26.22 9.71
C CYS A 264 7.55 26.52 8.82
N CYS A 265 7.66 26.00 7.59
CA CYS A 265 6.82 24.98 6.96
C CYS A 265 7.69 24.06 6.09
N SER A 266 7.17 22.88 5.75
CA SER A 266 7.81 21.99 4.77
C SER A 266 7.89 22.66 3.39
N PRO A 267 8.76 22.20 2.47
CA PRO A 267 8.77 22.62 1.07
C PRO A 267 7.41 22.46 0.37
N SER A 268 6.55 21.56 0.87
CA SER A 268 5.18 21.32 0.43
C SER A 268 4.10 22.13 1.20
N GLY A 269 4.51 23.16 1.94
CA GLY A 269 3.61 24.09 2.64
C GLY A 269 2.87 23.49 3.85
N LYS A 270 3.35 22.40 4.44
CA LYS A 270 2.74 21.80 5.64
C LYS A 270 3.46 22.25 6.90
N SER A 271 2.70 22.76 7.88
CA SER A 271 3.25 23.16 9.17
C SER A 271 3.37 22.00 10.15
N GLY A 272 4.40 22.03 11.00
CA GLY A 272 4.52 21.19 12.20
C GLY A 272 4.14 21.92 13.50
N THR A 273 3.84 23.22 13.46
CA THR A 273 3.58 24.07 14.65
C THR A 273 2.57 23.48 15.63
N ASP A 274 1.49 22.91 15.11
CA ASP A 274 0.35 22.44 15.90
C ASP A 274 0.35 20.91 16.09
N ILE A 275 1.40 20.23 15.62
CA ILE A 275 1.52 18.77 15.66
C ILE A 275 2.67 18.38 16.60
N LYS A 276 2.35 17.71 17.71
CA LYS A 276 3.38 17.17 18.62
C LYS A 276 3.82 15.78 18.15
N GLY A 277 5.02 15.69 17.59
CA GLY A 277 5.49 14.49 16.89
C GLY A 277 6.98 14.49 16.55
N PHE A 278 7.33 13.83 15.45
CA PHE A 278 8.69 13.71 14.91
C PHE A 278 8.73 14.01 13.41
N ASP A 279 9.82 14.60 12.91
CA ASP A 279 10.28 14.37 11.54
C ASP A 279 11.34 13.25 11.49
N CYS A 280 11.80 12.95 10.27
CA CYS A 280 12.73 11.87 9.98
C CYS A 280 14.00 11.91 10.84
N SER A 281 14.67 13.05 10.87
CA SER A 281 15.94 13.23 11.59
C SER A 281 15.72 13.49 13.08
N GLY A 282 14.58 14.06 13.48
CA GLY A 282 14.17 14.20 14.88
C GLY A 282 13.90 12.84 15.57
N LEU A 283 13.34 11.86 14.85
CA LEU A 283 13.19 10.49 15.34
C LEU A 283 14.55 9.81 15.55
N ALA A 284 15.49 9.99 14.61
CA ALA A 284 16.85 9.48 14.75
C ALA A 284 17.58 10.09 15.95
N VAL A 285 17.52 11.42 16.13
CA VAL A 285 18.07 12.13 17.30
C VAL A 285 17.51 11.56 18.61
N TYR A 286 16.20 11.36 18.70
CA TYR A 286 15.56 10.79 19.88
C TYR A 286 16.05 9.37 20.22
N ALA A 287 16.12 8.50 19.22
CA ALA A 287 16.47 7.10 19.39
C ALA A 287 17.94 6.95 19.84
N TYR A 288 18.87 7.64 19.16
CA TYR A 288 20.30 7.60 19.49
C TYR A 288 20.66 8.29 20.80
N ALA A 289 19.89 9.31 21.21
CA ALA A 289 20.07 9.93 22.52
C ALA A 289 19.85 8.95 23.69
N LYS A 290 19.10 7.85 23.49
CA LYS A 290 18.91 6.81 24.53
C LYS A 290 20.17 6.02 24.86
N VAL A 291 21.18 6.05 23.99
CA VAL A 291 22.51 5.45 24.23
C VAL A 291 23.62 6.49 24.34
N GLY A 292 23.26 7.75 24.57
CA GLY A 292 24.21 8.86 24.76
C GLY A 292 24.83 9.41 23.48
N ILE A 293 24.37 8.98 22.29
CA ILE A 293 24.87 9.47 21.01
C ILE A 293 24.10 10.73 20.61
N SER A 294 24.81 11.85 20.46
CA SER A 294 24.25 13.11 19.98
C SER A 294 24.35 13.18 18.46
N LEU A 295 23.20 13.18 17.78
CA LEU A 295 23.12 13.35 16.32
C LEU A 295 22.88 14.81 15.93
N PRO A 296 23.46 15.29 14.81
CA PRO A 296 23.07 16.54 14.17
C PRO A 296 21.57 16.59 13.84
N ARG A 297 21.00 17.79 13.77
CA ARG A 297 19.54 17.94 13.61
C ARG A 297 19.01 17.55 12.22
N THR A 298 19.81 17.63 11.16
CA THR A 298 19.37 17.40 9.77
C THR A 298 19.85 16.06 9.24
N ALA A 299 19.04 15.42 8.38
CA ALA A 299 19.37 14.12 7.76
C ALA A 299 20.71 14.15 6.99
N ALA A 300 20.97 15.22 6.23
CA ALA A 300 22.24 15.42 5.52
C ALA A 300 23.46 15.46 6.47
N ALA A 301 23.37 16.16 7.61
CA ALA A 301 24.47 16.22 8.57
C ALA A 301 24.63 14.90 9.35
N GLN A 302 23.55 14.13 9.55
CA GLN A 302 23.62 12.79 10.13
C GLN A 302 24.38 11.79 9.24
N ALA A 303 24.36 11.95 7.91
CA ALA A 303 25.06 11.07 6.98
C ALA A 303 26.60 11.19 7.02
N SER A 304 27.11 12.25 7.67
CA SER A 304 28.53 12.44 7.97
C SER A 304 28.93 11.98 9.38
N THR A 305 28.03 11.30 10.11
CA THR A 305 28.33 10.71 11.43
C THR A 305 28.64 9.23 11.33
N GLY A 306 29.51 8.72 12.22
CA GLY A 306 29.88 7.31 12.23
C GLY A 306 30.67 6.85 11.00
N HIS A 307 30.59 5.56 10.67
CA HIS A 307 31.17 4.98 9.47
C HIS A 307 30.14 5.01 8.32
N ARG A 308 30.49 5.67 7.21
CA ARG A 308 29.61 5.80 6.06
C ARG A 308 29.60 4.52 5.21
N ILE A 309 28.41 3.98 4.97
CA ILE A 309 28.11 2.87 4.07
C ILE A 309 27.69 3.46 2.70
N PRO A 310 28.47 3.29 1.62
CA PRO A 310 28.13 3.82 0.30
C PRO A 310 26.90 3.16 -0.33
N ALA A 311 26.14 3.92 -1.12
CA ALA A 311 24.97 3.41 -1.85
C ALA A 311 25.30 2.23 -2.79
N SER A 312 26.53 2.19 -3.32
CA SER A 312 27.03 1.14 -4.22
C SER A 312 27.13 -0.25 -3.59
N LEU A 313 27.16 -0.36 -2.25
CA LEU A 313 27.09 -1.65 -1.55
C LEU A 313 25.66 -2.20 -1.45
N GLY A 314 24.66 -1.38 -1.80
CA GLY A 314 23.24 -1.73 -1.71
C GLY A 314 22.74 -1.90 -0.27
N THR A 315 21.48 -2.28 -0.14
CA THR A 315 20.81 -2.44 1.16
C THR A 315 21.25 -3.69 1.92
N GLY A 316 21.99 -4.59 1.29
CA GLY A 316 22.54 -5.80 1.92
C GLY A 316 23.74 -5.55 2.85
N ALA A 317 24.33 -4.36 2.81
CA ALA A 317 25.41 -3.94 3.70
C ALA A 317 24.91 -3.28 5.01
N LEU A 318 23.60 -3.10 5.15
CA LEU A 318 22.98 -2.50 6.33
C LEU A 318 22.80 -3.54 7.45
N ASP A 319 23.28 -3.22 8.65
CA ASP A 319 23.04 -3.98 9.87
C ASP A 319 22.02 -3.24 10.76
N PRO A 320 21.20 -3.96 11.57
CA PRO A 320 20.24 -3.32 12.46
C PRO A 320 20.90 -2.22 13.29
N GLY A 321 20.23 -1.08 13.39
CA GLY A 321 20.78 0.14 13.97
C GLY A 321 21.16 1.18 12.93
N ASP A 322 21.72 0.80 11.78
CA ASP A 322 22.26 1.75 10.79
C ASP A 322 21.23 2.82 10.39
N LEU A 323 21.68 4.08 10.27
CA LEU A 323 20.87 5.11 9.62
C LEU A 323 20.79 4.81 8.12
N VAL A 324 19.64 5.04 7.50
CA VAL A 324 19.37 4.79 6.07
C VAL A 324 18.96 6.10 5.42
N PHE A 325 19.68 6.53 4.37
CA PHE A 325 19.50 7.85 3.77
C PHE A 325 18.92 7.81 2.36
N TYR A 326 18.19 8.87 2.01
CA TYR A 326 17.67 9.09 0.65
C TYR A 326 17.93 10.53 0.21
N ALA A 327 18.39 10.68 -1.03
CA ALA A 327 18.87 11.93 -1.60
C ALA A 327 18.31 12.17 -3.00
N TYR A 328 18.25 13.45 -3.41
CA TYR A 328 17.88 13.80 -4.78
C TYR A 328 18.99 13.45 -5.79
N ALA A 329 20.25 13.52 -5.35
CA ALA A 329 21.42 12.98 -6.03
C ALA A 329 22.16 12.04 -5.04
N PRO A 330 22.03 10.71 -5.17
CA PRO A 330 22.61 9.72 -4.25
C PRO A 330 24.12 9.85 -4.02
N GLU A 331 24.84 10.45 -4.97
CA GLU A 331 26.29 10.72 -4.88
C GLU A 331 26.64 11.93 -3.98
N HIS A 332 25.65 12.68 -3.49
CA HIS A 332 25.84 13.97 -2.81
C HIS A 332 24.99 14.11 -1.53
N ASP A 333 25.64 13.96 -0.38
CA ASP A 333 25.05 14.04 0.96
C ASP A 333 24.26 15.32 1.24
N THR A 334 24.71 16.44 0.67
CA THR A 334 24.05 17.74 0.76
C THR A 334 22.64 17.74 0.17
N THR A 335 22.28 16.73 -0.63
CA THR A 335 20.96 16.55 -1.24
C THR A 335 20.10 15.50 -0.51
N ILE A 336 20.56 14.96 0.62
CA ILE A 336 19.79 14.03 1.46
C ILE A 336 18.56 14.74 2.04
N TYR A 337 17.39 14.22 1.70
CA TYR A 337 16.09 14.75 2.09
C TYR A 337 15.36 13.87 3.12
N HIS A 338 15.79 12.63 3.32
CA HIS A 338 15.17 11.71 4.28
C HIS A 338 16.19 10.80 4.98
N VAL A 339 15.84 10.38 6.20
CA VAL A 339 16.56 9.39 7.01
C VAL A 339 15.58 8.48 7.74
N GLY A 340 15.90 7.19 7.82
CA GLY A 340 15.27 6.22 8.72
C GLY A 340 16.33 5.46 9.52
N ILE A 341 15.90 4.60 10.43
CA ILE A 341 16.79 3.68 11.18
C ILE A 341 16.49 2.26 10.73
N TYR A 342 17.50 1.51 10.28
CA TYR A 342 17.34 0.14 9.81
C TYR A 342 17.04 -0.81 10.97
N VAL A 343 15.97 -1.60 10.86
CA VAL A 343 15.53 -2.55 11.90
C VAL A 343 15.85 -4.01 11.54
N GLY A 344 16.57 -4.24 10.44
CA GLY A 344 16.80 -5.56 9.87
C GLY A 344 15.80 -5.93 8.75
N SER A 345 15.99 -7.09 8.13
CA SER A 345 15.07 -7.71 7.16
C SER A 345 14.60 -6.81 5.99
N GLY A 346 15.39 -5.82 5.57
CA GLY A 346 15.00 -4.87 4.52
C GLY A 346 14.04 -3.76 4.98
N GLN A 347 13.95 -3.50 6.28
CA GLN A 347 12.99 -2.57 6.88
C GLN A 347 13.69 -1.41 7.59
N MET A 348 13.04 -0.23 7.57
CA MET A 348 13.41 0.91 8.41
C MET A 348 12.21 1.42 9.22
N ILE A 349 12.47 1.88 10.44
CA ILE A 349 11.54 2.70 11.23
C ILE A 349 11.81 4.18 10.88
N ASN A 350 10.79 4.89 10.42
CA ASN A 350 10.94 6.27 9.94
C ASN A 350 9.74 7.16 10.29
N ALA A 351 9.95 8.48 10.20
CA ALA A 351 8.89 9.48 10.10
C ALA A 351 8.95 10.09 8.69
N ALA A 352 8.22 9.48 7.74
CA ALA A 352 8.46 9.72 6.31
C ALA A 352 8.14 11.14 5.81
N ARG A 353 6.91 11.63 6.03
CA ARG A 353 6.39 12.87 5.43
C ARG A 353 5.13 13.40 6.13
N PRO A 354 4.79 14.69 5.96
CA PRO A 354 3.54 15.27 6.48
C PRO A 354 2.29 14.46 6.14
N GLY A 355 1.32 14.45 7.06
CA GLY A 355 0.08 13.67 6.94
C GLY A 355 0.21 12.17 7.23
N THR A 356 1.43 11.66 7.44
CA THR A 356 1.69 10.28 7.87
C THR A 356 2.09 10.22 9.35
N VAL A 357 2.34 9.01 9.83
CA VAL A 357 2.83 8.72 11.18
C VAL A 357 4.14 7.92 11.11
N VAL A 358 4.86 7.85 12.22
CA VAL A 358 6.02 6.98 12.43
C VAL A 358 5.62 5.53 12.20
N ARG A 359 6.36 4.81 11.36
CA ARG A 359 6.02 3.43 10.96
C ARG A 359 7.22 2.67 10.41
N LEU A 360 7.01 1.37 10.19
CA LEU A 360 7.90 0.54 9.39
C LEU A 360 7.61 0.73 7.90
N ASP A 361 8.64 1.08 7.14
CA ASP A 361 8.65 1.08 5.67
C ASP A 361 9.73 0.09 5.18
N SER A 362 9.57 -0.46 3.96
CA SER A 362 10.70 -1.11 3.28
C SER A 362 11.78 -0.09 2.97
N VAL A 363 13.06 -0.47 3.04
CA VAL A 363 14.17 0.39 2.55
C VAL A 363 14.09 0.66 1.04
N THR A 364 13.27 -0.08 0.30
CA THR A 364 12.98 0.15 -1.12
C THR A 364 11.71 0.96 -1.38
N ALA A 365 10.97 1.37 -0.33
CA ALA A 365 9.72 2.13 -0.48
C ALA A 365 9.92 3.62 -0.86
N MET A 366 11.17 4.08 -0.97
CA MET A 366 11.55 5.44 -1.30
C MET A 366 12.69 5.44 -2.32
N SER A 367 12.63 6.34 -3.31
CA SER A 367 13.64 6.47 -4.36
C SER A 367 14.86 7.26 -3.89
N GLY A 368 16.00 7.06 -4.56
CA GLY A 368 17.24 7.81 -4.28
C GLY A 368 17.99 7.33 -3.04
N PHE A 369 17.99 6.02 -2.76
CA PHE A 369 18.81 5.40 -1.70
C PHE A 369 20.27 5.88 -1.80
N ALA A 370 20.76 6.53 -0.75
CA ALA A 370 22.06 7.20 -0.68
C ALA A 370 23.05 6.48 0.27
N GLY A 371 22.79 5.20 0.54
CA GLY A 371 23.54 4.39 1.50
C GLY A 371 23.03 4.55 2.93
N GLY A 372 23.91 4.29 3.90
CA GLY A 372 23.60 4.36 5.32
C GLY A 372 24.79 4.78 6.18
N ALA A 373 24.62 4.91 7.49
CA ALA A 373 25.72 5.20 8.40
C ALA A 373 25.64 4.35 9.67
N ARG A 374 26.80 3.79 10.06
CA ARG A 374 26.94 2.93 11.24
C ARG A 374 27.57 3.69 12.40
N LEU A 375 26.89 3.68 13.54
CA LEU A 375 27.29 4.43 14.74
C LEU A 375 27.63 3.53 15.95
N LEU A 376 27.37 2.23 15.85
CA LEU A 376 27.49 1.23 16.93
C LEU A 376 28.10 -0.07 16.40
#